data_AF-A0AAD9UKP4-F1
#
_entry.id   AF-A0AAD9UKP4-F1
#
_cell.length_a   1.000
_cell.length_b   1.000
_cell.length_c   1.000
_cell.angle_alpha   90.00
_cell.angle_beta   90.00
_cell.angle_gamma   90.00
#
_symmetry.space_group_name_H-M   'P 1'
#
loop_
_entity.id
_entity.type
_entity.pdbx_description
1 polymer ?
#
loop_
_entity_poly.entity_id
_entity_poly.type
_entity_poly.pdbx_seq_one_letter_code
_entity_poly.pdbx_strand_id
1 'polypeptide(L)'
;MVFNSDQSRLKLIGDVVHIAMNDSYSVTTNICSFMSRGIVALFGTHRASSINAIKSYTSTFRMPFITPSMAINTTGQQHNYELYMSPLYAGALVSIIRKYEWRKIYYLYGDGEGLYE
;
A
#
# COMPACT_ATOMS: atom_id res chain seq x y z
N MET A 1 -10.95 -2.63 -8.86
CA MET A 1 -11.84 -3.81 -8.92
C MET A 1 -13.27 -3.37 -9.18
N VAL A 2 -14.05 -4.09 -9.98
CA VAL A 2 -15.47 -3.80 -10.31
C VAL A 2 -16.29 -5.09 -10.12
N PHE A 3 -17.56 -4.96 -9.69
CA PHE A 3 -18.51 -6.08 -9.63
C PHE A 3 -19.34 -6.16 -10.91
N ASN A 4 -19.43 -7.35 -11.49
CA ASN A 4 -20.41 -7.63 -12.55
C ASN A 4 -21.64 -8.34 -11.95
N SER A 5 -22.83 -7.77 -12.16
CA SER A 5 -24.11 -8.26 -11.62
C SER A 5 -24.91 -9.14 -12.58
N ASP A 6 -24.40 -9.41 -13.79
CA ASP A 6 -25.16 -10.08 -14.86
C ASP A 6 -25.27 -11.61 -14.68
N GLN A 7 -24.79 -12.16 -13.54
CA GLN A 7 -24.90 -13.58 -13.19
C GLN A 7 -25.23 -13.79 -11.71
N SER A 8 -25.78 -14.96 -11.38
CA SER A 8 -26.12 -15.41 -10.01
C SER A 8 -24.94 -15.47 -9.03
N ARG A 9 -23.72 -15.20 -9.50
CA ARG A 9 -22.49 -15.10 -8.70
C ARG A 9 -21.80 -13.79 -9.00
N LEU A 10 -21.51 -13.01 -7.96
CA LEU A 10 -20.69 -11.80 -8.06
C LEU A 10 -19.30 -12.17 -8.59
N LYS A 11 -18.92 -11.58 -9.74
CA LYS A 11 -17.59 -11.73 -10.31
C LYS A 11 -16.76 -10.48 -10.07
N LEU A 12 -15.60 -10.66 -9.44
CA LEU A 12 -14.59 -9.61 -9.31
C LEU A 12 -13.81 -9.49 -10.62
N ILE A 13 -13.77 -8.27 -11.16
CA ILE A 13 -12.99 -7.93 -12.36
C ILE A 13 -11.96 -6.88 -11.95
N GLY A 14 -10.69 -7.14 -12.30
CA GLY A 14 -9.59 -6.21 -12.07
C GLY A 14 -9.18 -5.54 -13.37
N ASP A 15 -9.02 -4.22 -13.34
CA ASP A 15 -8.27 -3.48 -14.35
C ASP A 15 -6.85 -3.25 -13.81
N VAL A 16 -5.84 -3.58 -14.60
CA VAL A 16 -4.44 -3.67 -14.18
C VAL A 16 -3.60 -2.76 -15.06
N VAL A 17 -2.84 -1.86 -14.41
CA VAL A 17 -1.90 -0.96 -15.08
C VAL A 17 -0.57 -1.00 -14.33
N HIS A 18 0.53 -0.97 -15.08
CA HIS A 18 1.87 -0.84 -14.54
C HIS A 18 2.26 0.63 -14.45
N ILE A 19 2.56 1.10 -13.24
CA ILE A 19 2.86 2.51 -12.96
C ILE A 19 4.18 2.58 -12.22
N ALA A 20 5.00 3.56 -12.56
CA ALA A 20 6.21 3.86 -11.81
C ALA A 20 5.85 4.52 -10.47
N MET A 21 5.96 3.76 -9.37
CA MET A 21 5.56 4.23 -8.03
C MET A 21 6.47 5.33 -7.44
N ASN A 22 7.57 5.66 -8.11
CA ASN A 22 8.43 6.80 -7.74
C ASN A 22 7.83 8.16 -8.14
N ASP A 23 6.88 8.17 -9.07
CA ASP A 23 6.21 9.38 -9.55
C ASP A 23 4.78 9.47 -9.00
N SER A 24 4.59 10.32 -8.01
CA SER A 24 3.30 10.57 -7.36
C SER A 24 2.27 11.20 -8.29
N TYR A 25 2.70 11.92 -9.33
CA TYR A 25 1.78 12.50 -10.31
C TYR A 25 1.16 11.42 -11.21
N SER A 26 1.99 10.51 -11.72
CA SER A 26 1.51 9.37 -12.51
C SER A 26 0.57 8.47 -11.69
N VAL A 27 0.91 8.20 -10.43
CA VAL A 27 0.06 7.43 -9.51
C VAL A 27 -1.31 8.07 -9.33
N THR A 28 -1.36 9.36 -8.99
CA THR A 28 -2.64 10.06 -8.73
C THR A 28 -3.50 10.17 -9.98
N THR A 29 -2.90 10.45 -11.15
CA THR A 29 -3.60 10.49 -12.44
C THR A 29 -4.28 9.16 -12.77
N ASN A 30 -3.58 8.04 -12.54
CA ASN A 30 -4.13 6.70 -12.77
C ASN A 30 -5.22 6.34 -11.75
N ILE A 31 -5.06 6.74 -10.47
CA ILE A 31 -6.11 6.56 -9.45
C ILE A 31 -7.40 7.26 -9.87
N CYS A 32 -7.32 8.52 -10.32
CA CYS A 32 -8.47 9.25 -10.85
C CYS A 32 -9.12 8.52 -12.03
N SER A 33 -8.31 8.00 -12.95
CA SER A 33 -8.80 7.21 -14.10
C SER A 33 -9.50 5.92 -13.69
N PHE A 34 -9.04 5.23 -12.64
CA PHE A 34 -9.75 4.07 -12.12
C PHE A 34 -11.05 4.48 -11.41
N MET A 35 -11.02 5.54 -10.61
CA MET A 35 -12.21 6.04 -9.91
C MET A 35 -13.32 6.47 -10.88
N SER A 36 -12.96 7.13 -11.99
CA SER A 36 -13.95 7.53 -13.01
C SER A 36 -14.61 6.34 -13.73
N ARG A 37 -13.97 5.16 -13.71
CA ARG A 37 -14.52 3.89 -14.23
C ARG A 37 -15.36 3.12 -13.22
N GLY A 38 -15.57 3.64 -12.01
CA GLY A 38 -16.47 3.06 -11.02
C GLY A 38 -15.90 1.83 -10.30
N ILE A 39 -14.61 1.86 -9.94
CA ILE A 39 -14.02 0.82 -9.09
C ILE A 39 -14.60 0.86 -7.66
N VAL A 40 -14.59 -0.29 -6.99
CA VAL A 40 -14.99 -0.45 -5.58
C VAL A 40 -13.82 -0.53 -4.60
N ALA A 41 -12.62 -0.80 -5.11
CA ALA A 41 -11.39 -0.89 -4.35
C ALA A 41 -10.17 -0.83 -5.28
N LEU A 42 -9.10 -0.25 -4.75
CA LEU A 42 -7.76 -0.21 -5.32
C LEU A 42 -6.93 -1.36 -4.74
N PHE A 43 -6.09 -1.98 -5.56
CA PHE A 43 -5.14 -3.00 -5.13
C PHE A 43 -3.78 -2.71 -5.74
N GLY A 44 -2.73 -2.67 -4.93
CA GLY A 44 -1.39 -2.42 -5.44
C GLY A 44 -0.34 -2.20 -4.37
N THR A 45 0.91 -2.07 -4.79
CA THR A 45 2.03 -1.68 -3.93
C THR A 45 2.16 -0.17 -3.87
N HIS A 46 2.96 0.32 -2.92
CA HIS A 46 3.31 1.72 -2.81
C HIS A 46 4.80 1.88 -2.50
N ARG A 47 5.32 3.09 -2.67
CA ARG A 47 6.66 3.50 -2.19
C ARG A 47 6.53 4.72 -1.29
N ALA A 48 7.57 5.03 -0.53
CA ALA A 48 7.62 6.21 0.33
C ALA A 48 7.31 7.52 -0.43
N SER A 49 7.72 7.63 -1.70
CA SER A 49 7.45 8.79 -2.56
C SER A 49 5.96 8.99 -2.85
N SER A 50 5.20 7.91 -3.06
CA SER A 50 3.82 7.95 -3.54
C SER A 50 2.76 7.64 -2.48
N ILE A 51 3.16 7.03 -1.35
CA ILE A 51 2.21 6.58 -0.33
C ILE A 51 1.36 7.72 0.21
N ASN A 52 1.94 8.87 0.52
CA ASN A 52 1.20 10.01 1.05
C ASN A 52 0.12 10.50 0.07
N ALA A 53 0.41 10.50 -1.23
CA ALA A 53 -0.57 10.83 -2.25
C ALA A 53 -1.70 9.79 -2.31
N ILE A 54 -1.36 8.49 -2.27
CA ILE A 54 -2.34 7.41 -2.20
C ILE A 54 -3.24 7.59 -0.96
N LYS A 55 -2.65 7.79 0.23
CA LYS A 55 -3.37 8.00 1.49
C LYS A 55 -4.36 9.16 1.40
N SER A 56 -3.93 10.29 0.83
CA SER A 56 -4.79 11.46 0.65
C SER A 56 -6.00 11.14 -0.22
N TYR A 57 -5.79 10.51 -1.38
CA TYR A 57 -6.89 10.18 -2.30
C TYR A 57 -7.85 9.15 -1.71
N THR A 58 -7.33 8.08 -1.10
CA THR A 58 -8.15 7.02 -0.51
C THR A 58 -8.97 7.55 0.67
N SER A 59 -8.38 8.42 1.49
CA SER A 59 -9.06 9.09 2.59
C SER A 59 -10.16 10.05 2.11
N THR A 60 -9.87 10.92 1.13
CA THR A 60 -10.85 11.89 0.60
C THR A 60 -12.05 11.19 -0.04
N PHE A 61 -11.82 10.17 -0.86
CA PHE A 61 -12.88 9.50 -1.62
C PHE A 61 -13.46 8.27 -0.92
N ARG A 62 -13.00 7.97 0.30
CA ARG A 62 -13.39 6.77 1.06
C ARG A 62 -13.17 5.48 0.26
N MET A 63 -12.12 5.45 -0.55
CA MET A 63 -11.81 4.36 -1.47
C MET A 63 -10.87 3.36 -0.80
N PRO A 64 -11.28 2.10 -0.58
CA PRO A 64 -10.42 1.09 0.01
C PRO A 64 -9.18 0.84 -0.86
N PHE A 65 -7.99 0.94 -0.26
CA PHE A 65 -6.72 0.57 -0.86
C PHE A 65 -6.14 -0.64 -0.13
N ILE A 66 -6.05 -1.75 -0.84
CA ILE A 66 -5.53 -3.02 -0.32
C ILE A 66 -4.11 -3.19 -0.84
N THR A 67 -3.13 -3.34 0.05
CA THR A 67 -1.72 -3.38 -0.34
C THR A 67 -0.98 -4.57 0.27
N PRO A 68 -0.17 -5.30 -0.51
CA PRO A 68 0.73 -6.33 0.01
C PRO A 68 1.98 -5.74 0.68
N SER A 69 2.15 -4.42 0.64
CA SER A 69 3.26 -3.72 1.29
C SER A 69 3.05 -3.62 2.81
N MET A 70 4.14 -3.42 3.54
CA MET A 70 4.08 -3.14 4.98
C MET A 70 3.43 -1.78 5.23
N ALA A 71 2.81 -1.64 6.40
CA ALA A 71 2.37 -0.35 6.89
C ALA A 71 3.57 0.57 7.22
N ILE A 72 3.69 1.69 6.51
CA ILE A 72 4.68 2.74 6.75
C ILE A 72 3.95 3.95 7.38
N ASN A 73 4.47 4.45 8.50
CA ASN A 73 3.99 5.66 9.19
C ASN A 73 2.47 5.68 9.40
N THR A 74 1.96 4.82 10.30
CA THR A 74 0.54 4.72 10.66
C THR A 74 0.14 5.61 11.84
N THR A 75 1.04 6.45 12.34
CA THR A 75 0.82 7.25 13.55
C THR A 75 -0.21 8.36 13.29
N GLY A 76 -1.35 8.28 13.98
CA GLY A 76 -2.23 9.43 14.21
C GLY A 76 -3.44 9.63 13.27
N GLN A 77 -3.67 8.78 12.28
CA GLN A 77 -4.84 8.94 11.39
C GLN A 77 -5.98 8.01 11.77
N GLN A 78 -7.07 8.57 12.31
CA GLN A 78 -8.23 7.81 12.79
C GLN A 78 -9.20 7.34 11.69
N HIS A 79 -8.91 7.62 10.41
CA HIS A 79 -9.79 7.28 9.28
C HIS A 79 -8.99 6.83 8.04
N ASN A 80 -8.24 5.74 8.16
CA ASN A 80 -7.47 5.20 7.05
C ASN A 80 -8.33 4.23 6.24
N TYR A 81 -8.37 4.43 4.92
CA TYR A 81 -9.02 3.52 3.98
C TYR A 81 -8.01 2.50 3.42
N GLU A 82 -7.03 2.12 4.22
CA GLU A 82 -5.91 1.27 3.81
C GLU A 82 -5.97 -0.05 4.54
N LEU A 83 -5.82 -1.14 3.79
CA LEU A 83 -5.64 -2.49 4.32
C LEU A 83 -4.25 -3.00 3.94
N TYR A 84 -3.38 -3.09 4.94
CA TYR A 84 -2.04 -3.65 4.79
C TYR A 84 -2.08 -5.15 5.04
N MET A 85 -1.69 -5.94 4.03
CA MET A 85 -1.67 -7.40 4.13
C MET A 85 -0.35 -7.94 4.68
N SER A 86 0.73 -7.14 4.62
CA SER A 86 2.03 -7.52 5.17
C SER A 86 2.20 -7.02 6.60
N PRO A 87 2.54 -7.91 7.56
CA PRO A 87 2.77 -7.53 8.94
C PRO A 87 4.07 -6.73 9.11
N LEU A 88 4.13 -5.91 10.16
CA LEU A 88 5.34 -5.21 10.56
C LEU A 88 6.40 -6.22 11.06
N TYR A 89 7.41 -6.51 10.24
CA TYR A 89 8.46 -7.48 10.58
C TYR A 89 9.58 -6.91 11.48
N ALA A 90 9.61 -5.61 11.73
CA ALA A 90 10.65 -4.97 12.53
C ALA A 90 10.79 -5.60 13.93
N GLY A 91 9.66 -5.92 14.57
CA GLY A 91 9.64 -6.60 15.86
C GLY A 91 10.29 -7.99 15.82
N ALA A 92 9.99 -8.77 14.78
CA ALA A 92 10.56 -10.11 14.60
C ALA A 92 12.07 -10.07 14.38
N LEU A 93 12.57 -9.08 13.62
CA LEU A 93 14.01 -8.87 13.43
C LEU A 93 14.72 -8.59 14.77
N VAL A 94 14.14 -7.71 15.60
CA VAL A 94 14.68 -7.43 16.94
C VAL A 94 14.68 -8.68 17.82
N SER A 95 13.63 -9.51 17.76
CA SER A 95 13.57 -10.77 18.49
C SER A 95 14.68 -11.74 18.08
N ILE A 96 15.02 -11.83 16.79
CA ILE A 96 16.11 -12.68 16.29
C ILE A 96 17.46 -12.17 16.82
N ILE A 97 17.72 -10.87 16.70
CA ILE A 97 18.97 -10.25 17.19
C ILE A 97 19.18 -10.55 18.68
N ARG A 98 18.11 -10.42 19.48
CA ARG A 98 18.13 -10.73 20.92
C ARG A 98 18.32 -12.22 21.19
N LYS A 99 17.62 -13.09 20.45
CA LYS A 99 17.68 -14.55 20.64
C LYS A 99 19.07 -15.13 20.36
N TYR A 100 19.78 -14.59 19.38
CA TYR A 100 21.13 -15.05 19.01
C TYR A 100 22.25 -14.19 19.59
N GLU A 101 21.92 -13.24 20.47
CA GLU A 101 22.88 -12.36 21.16
C GLU A 101 23.88 -11.68 20.21
N TRP A 102 23.43 -11.25 19.04
CA TRP A 102 24.31 -10.59 18.07
C TRP A 102 24.85 -9.27 18.62
N ARG A 103 26.15 -9.22 18.91
CA ARG A 103 26.84 -8.02 19.42
C ARG A 103 27.23 -7.02 18.34
N LYS A 104 27.32 -7.47 17.08
CA LYS A 104 27.61 -6.64 15.90
C LYS A 104 26.70 -7.09 14.76
N ILE A 105 26.07 -6.13 14.09
CA ILE A 105 25.19 -6.38 12.95
C ILE A 105 25.58 -5.46 11.79
N TYR A 106 25.48 -5.97 10.57
CA TYR A 106 25.58 -5.17 9.36
C TYR A 106 24.20 -5.12 8.74
N TYR A 107 23.60 -3.93 8.72
CA TYR A 107 22.27 -3.72 8.18
C TYR A 107 22.39 -3.14 6.76
N LEU A 108 22.10 -3.98 5.76
CA LEU A 108 22.01 -3.55 4.37
C LEU A 108 20.54 -3.29 4.05
N TYR A 109 20.27 -2.12 3.49
CA TYR A 109 18.91 -1.70 3.15
C TYR A 109 18.83 -1.06 1.78
N GLY A 110 17.63 -1.13 1.19
CA GLY A 110 17.29 -0.45 -0.06
C GLY A 110 16.46 0.81 0.19
N ASP A 111 16.44 1.69 -0.81
CA ASP A 111 15.66 2.93 -0.86
C ASP A 111 14.15 2.73 -1.00
N GLY A 112 13.71 1.53 -1.41
CA GLY A 112 12.31 1.22 -1.71
C GLY A 112 11.35 1.19 -0.53
N GLU A 113 11.84 0.90 0.69
CA GLU A 113 11.00 0.56 1.86
C GLU A 113 10.90 1.69 2.91
N GLY A 114 11.31 2.92 2.57
CA GLY A 114 11.03 4.09 3.42
C GLY A 114 11.99 4.32 4.59
N LEU A 115 13.28 4.04 4.43
CA LEU A 115 14.33 4.43 5.39
C LEU A 115 14.73 5.91 5.33
N TYR A 116 13.93 6.75 4.67
CA TYR A 116 14.11 8.20 4.61
C TYR A 116 12.88 8.89 5.20
N GLU A 117 12.79 8.88 6.53
CA GLU A 117 12.12 9.91 7.34
C GLU A 117 12.74 9.92 8.75
#